data_AF-A0A3C0AVS3-F1
#
_entry.id   AF-A0A3C0AVS3-F1
#
_cell.length_a   1.000
_cell.length_b   1.000
_cell.length_c   1.000
_cell.angle_alpha   90.00
_cell.angle_beta   90.00
_cell.angle_gamma   90.00
#
_symmetry.space_group_name_H-M   'P 1'
#
loop_
_entity.id
_entity.type
_entity.pdbx_description
1 polymer ?
#
loop_
_entity_poly.entity_id
_entity_poly.type
_entity_poly.pdbx_seq_one_letter_code
_entity_poly.pdbx_strand_id
1 'polypeptide(L)'
;MKKYLKIVIPILILGAISFMGYQVITKINHKKAVAEHIKTIPAFSYKTIEGKSFSNQDLKDDKPTVFLYFNSECEHCQSEAEQIRDNVEKFSKAQLVFISFEEPKKIAAFAKKYKLVNYDNISFLSDS
;
A
#
# COMPACT_ATOMS: atom_id res chain seq x y z
N MET A 1 -54.32 -27.71 -6.68
CA MET A 1 -53.40 -26.70 -6.11
C MET A 1 -52.36 -27.28 -5.13
N LYS A 2 -52.74 -28.05 -4.08
CA LYS A 2 -51.79 -28.58 -3.07
C LYS A 2 -50.67 -29.50 -3.61
N LYS A 3 -50.88 -30.21 -4.73
CA LYS A 3 -49.90 -31.15 -5.31
C LYS A 3 -48.72 -30.45 -6.01
N TYR A 4 -48.99 -29.33 -6.69
CA TYR A 4 -47.95 -28.49 -7.33
C TYR A 4 -47.11 -27.76 -6.30
N LEU A 5 -47.73 -27.29 -5.21
CA LEU A 5 -47.02 -26.59 -4.13
C LEU A 5 -45.95 -27.47 -3.46
N LYS A 6 -46.19 -28.79 -3.36
CA LYS A 6 -45.22 -29.77 -2.85
C LYS A 6 -43.99 -29.94 -3.75
N ILE A 7 -44.06 -29.56 -5.03
CA ILE A 7 -42.97 -29.68 -6.01
C ILE A 7 -42.27 -28.34 -6.21
N VAL A 8 -43.02 -27.24 -6.23
CA VAL A 8 -42.47 -25.89 -6.46
C VAL A 8 -41.59 -25.43 -5.29
N ILE A 9 -42.02 -25.65 -4.05
CA ILE A 9 -41.26 -25.25 -2.85
C ILE A 9 -39.84 -25.86 -2.81
N PRO A 10 -39.65 -27.19 -2.97
CA PRO A 10 -38.31 -27.77 -2.93
C PRO A 10 -37.44 -27.33 -4.12
N ILE A 11 -38.01 -27.10 -5.30
CA ILE A 11 -37.26 -26.55 -6.45
C ILE A 11 -36.74 -25.15 -6.13
N LEU A 12 -37.59 -24.31 -5.52
CA LEU A 12 -37.23 -22.94 -5.16
C LEU A 12 -36.13 -22.92 -4.07
N ILE A 13 -36.23 -23.81 -3.09
CA ILE A 13 -35.19 -24.02 -2.08
C ILE A 13 -33.87 -24.49 -2.70
N LEU A 14 -33.89 -25.47 -3.61
CA LEU A 14 -32.69 -25.95 -4.32
C LEU A 14 -32.05 -24.85 -5.17
N GLY A 15 -32.86 -24.02 -5.84
CA GLY A 15 -32.39 -22.85 -6.57
C GLY A 15 -31.71 -21.83 -5.66
N ALA A 16 -32.32 -21.52 -4.51
CA ALA A 16 -31.77 -20.60 -3.53
C ALA A 16 -30.45 -21.12 -2.93
N ILE A 17 -30.36 -22.41 -2.57
CA ILE A 17 -29.13 -23.03 -2.06
C ILE A 17 -28.02 -22.98 -3.12
N SER A 18 -28.33 -23.29 -4.39
CA SER A 18 -27.37 -23.25 -5.49
C SER A 18 -26.85 -21.82 -5.71
N PHE A 19 -27.75 -20.84 -5.68
CA PHE A 19 -27.40 -19.42 -5.80
C PHE A 19 -26.52 -18.93 -4.64
N MET A 20 -26.86 -19.30 -3.40
CA MET A 20 -26.04 -18.99 -2.22
C MET A 20 -24.67 -19.68 -2.29
N GLY A 21 -24.61 -20.95 -2.69
CA GLY A 21 -23.36 -21.68 -2.90
C GLY A 21 -22.47 -20.99 -3.93
N TYR A 22 -23.04 -20.53 -5.05
CA TYR A 22 -22.33 -19.75 -6.05
C TYR A 22 -21.76 -18.44 -5.47
N GLN A 23 -22.55 -17.67 -4.71
CA GLN A 23 -22.06 -16.44 -4.07
C GLN A 23 -20.92 -16.69 -3.07
N VAL A 24 -20.96 -17.79 -2.32
CA VAL A 24 -19.89 -18.15 -1.37
C VAL A 24 -18.60 -18.49 -2.11
N ILE A 25 -18.67 -19.30 -3.17
CA ILE A 25 -17.50 -19.70 -3.97
C ILE A 25 -16.85 -18.49 -4.62
N THR A 26 -17.63 -17.58 -5.22
CA THR A 26 -17.08 -16.38 -5.86
C THR A 26 -16.37 -15.48 -4.86
N LYS A 27 -16.93 -15.31 -3.65
CA LYS A 27 -16.30 -14.51 -2.59
C LYS A 27 -15.01 -15.14 -2.05
N ILE A 28 -14.95 -16.47 -1.94
CA ILE A 28 -13.72 -17.20 -1.53
C ILE A 28 -12.64 -17.06 -2.60
N ASN A 29 -12.98 -17.23 -3.88
CA ASN A 29 -12.03 -17.09 -4.98
C ASN A 29 -11.47 -15.67 -5.06
N HIS A 30 -12.33 -14.66 -4.92
CA HIS A 30 -11.89 -13.25 -4.86
C HIS A 30 -10.95 -13.01 -3.67
N LYS A 31 -11.29 -13.51 -2.48
CA LYS A 31 -10.41 -13.40 -1.30
C LYS A 31 -9.05 -14.07 -1.52
N LYS A 32 -9.02 -15.25 -2.15
CA LYS A 32 -7.77 -15.95 -2.48
C LYS A 32 -6.94 -15.16 -3.50
N ALA A 33 -7.55 -14.64 -4.55
CA ALA A 33 -6.88 -13.81 -5.54
C ALA A 33 -6.27 -12.55 -4.89
N VAL A 34 -7.05 -11.82 -4.09
CA VAL A 34 -6.56 -10.65 -3.34
C VAL A 34 -5.41 -11.05 -2.41
N ALA A 35 -5.54 -12.16 -1.68
CA ALA A 35 -4.48 -12.65 -0.80
C ALA A 35 -3.19 -12.96 -1.56
N GLU A 36 -3.24 -13.56 -2.75
CA GLU A 36 -2.06 -13.77 -3.59
C GLU A 36 -1.45 -12.43 -4.06
N HIS A 37 -2.27 -11.46 -4.47
CA HIS A 37 -1.79 -10.17 -4.96
C HIS A 37 -1.15 -9.29 -3.88
N ILE A 38 -1.60 -9.35 -2.63
CA ILE A 38 -1.05 -8.53 -1.53
C ILE A 38 0.15 -9.19 -0.82
N LYS A 39 0.53 -10.43 -1.18
CA LYS A 39 1.70 -11.11 -0.58
C LYS A 39 3.01 -10.39 -0.85
N THR A 40 3.12 -9.73 -1.99
CA THR A 40 4.35 -9.08 -2.44
C THR A 40 4.07 -7.68 -2.92
N ILE A 41 5.04 -6.79 -2.71
CA ILE A 41 4.95 -5.42 -3.23
C ILE A 41 5.01 -5.49 -4.78
N PRO A 42 4.04 -4.90 -5.50
CA PRO A 42 4.06 -4.84 -6.97
C PRO A 42 5.29 -4.12 -7.50
N ALA A 43 5.79 -4.53 -8.66
CA ALA A 43 6.93 -3.87 -9.30
C ALA A 43 6.67 -2.36 -9.49
N PHE A 44 7.63 -1.53 -9.08
CA PHE A 44 7.63 -0.08 -9.22
C PHE A 44 9.02 0.42 -9.60
N SER A 45 9.07 1.65 -10.12
CA SER A 45 10.31 2.32 -10.49
C SER A 45 10.15 3.82 -10.30
N TYR A 46 10.95 4.40 -9.41
CA TYR A 46 11.03 5.83 -9.13
C TYR A 46 12.45 6.33 -9.32
N LYS A 47 12.66 7.64 -9.13
CA LYS A 47 13.99 8.25 -9.15
C LYS A 47 14.39 8.72 -7.77
N THR A 48 15.62 8.45 -7.37
CA THR A 48 16.26 9.14 -6.23
C THR A 48 16.40 10.64 -6.52
N ILE A 49 16.67 11.45 -5.49
CA ILE A 49 16.93 12.89 -5.67
C ILE A 49 18.17 13.17 -6.55
N GLU A 50 19.08 12.20 -6.68
CA GLU A 50 20.23 12.23 -7.60
C GLU A 50 19.91 11.70 -9.01
N GLY A 51 18.67 11.30 -9.28
CA GLY A 51 18.21 10.82 -10.60
C GLY A 51 18.51 9.34 -10.90
N LYS A 52 19.07 8.58 -9.96
CA LYS A 52 19.24 7.13 -10.09
C LYS A 52 17.89 6.43 -9.96
N SER A 53 17.68 5.34 -10.70
CA SER A 53 16.47 4.52 -10.54
C SER A 53 16.46 3.85 -9.17
N PHE A 54 15.26 3.73 -8.60
CA PHE A 54 14.97 3.02 -7.35
C PHE A 54 13.71 2.18 -7.54
N SER A 55 13.74 0.94 -7.10
CA SER A 55 12.72 -0.08 -7.35
C SER A 55 12.51 -0.98 -6.13
N ASN A 56 11.67 -2.00 -6.27
CA ASN A 56 11.47 -3.04 -5.27
C ASN A 56 12.78 -3.74 -4.87
N GLN A 57 13.74 -3.80 -5.79
CA GLN A 57 15.04 -4.44 -5.58
C GLN A 57 15.95 -3.63 -4.64
N ASP A 58 15.63 -2.34 -4.45
CA ASP A 58 16.36 -1.42 -3.58
C ASP A 58 15.72 -1.32 -2.18
N LEU A 59 14.61 -2.04 -1.94
CA LEU A 59 14.04 -2.21 -0.62
C LEU A 59 14.96 -3.09 0.24
N LYS A 60 15.06 -2.76 1.52
CA LYS A 60 15.87 -3.51 2.47
C LYS A 60 15.20 -4.85 2.79
N ASP A 61 15.89 -5.94 2.49
CA ASP A 61 15.47 -7.28 2.89
C ASP A 61 15.27 -7.37 4.41
N ASP A 62 14.32 -8.21 4.82
CA ASP A 62 13.97 -8.50 6.22
C ASP A 62 13.61 -7.27 7.08
N LYS A 63 13.25 -6.15 6.44
CA LYS A 63 12.76 -4.95 7.14
C LYS A 63 11.37 -4.57 6.68
N PRO A 64 10.47 -4.18 7.59
CA PRO A 64 9.21 -3.56 7.20
C PRO A 64 9.51 -2.22 6.51
N THR A 65 8.83 -1.98 5.40
CA THR A 65 8.91 -0.73 4.64
C THR A 65 7.63 0.07 4.82
N VAL A 66 7.78 1.35 5.13
CA VAL A 66 6.69 2.32 5.21
C VAL A 66 6.87 3.29 4.06
N PHE A 67 5.86 3.36 3.20
CA PHE A 67 5.81 4.31 2.09
C PHE A 67 5.02 5.54 2.52
N LEU A 68 5.60 6.72 2.32
CA LEU A 68 4.98 8.01 2.64
C LEU A 68 4.90 8.84 1.37
N TYR A 69 3.70 8.95 0.82
CA TYR A 69 3.46 9.82 -0.33
C TYR A 69 3.14 11.23 0.18
N PHE A 70 3.97 12.22 -0.18
CA PHE A 70 3.91 13.55 0.43
C PHE A 70 3.95 14.67 -0.59
N ASN A 71 3.56 15.86 -0.12
CA ASN A 71 3.78 17.13 -0.83
C ASN A 71 4.40 18.13 0.15
N SER A 72 5.41 18.88 -0.31
CA SER A 72 6.23 19.76 0.53
C SER A 72 5.46 20.95 1.12
N GLU A 73 4.36 21.34 0.48
CA GLU A 73 3.49 22.46 0.88
C GLU A 73 2.28 22.00 1.71
N CYS A 74 2.04 20.69 1.84
CA CYS A 74 0.95 20.13 2.65
C CYS A 74 1.27 20.20 4.16
N GLU A 75 0.43 20.86 4.95
CA GLU A 75 0.62 21.01 6.40
C GLU A 75 0.65 19.66 7.13
N HIS A 76 -0.18 18.70 6.72
CA HIS A 76 -0.18 17.36 7.33
C HIS A 76 1.11 16.61 7.05
N CYS A 77 1.65 16.67 5.82
CA CYS A 77 2.93 16.05 5.48
C CYS A 77 4.08 16.70 6.24
N GLN A 78 4.03 18.02 6.42
CA GLN A 78 5.01 18.77 7.22
C GLN A 78 4.97 18.35 8.69
N SER A 79 3.78 18.20 9.27
CA SER A 79 3.60 17.72 10.65
C SER A 79 4.05 16.27 10.81
N GLU A 80 3.75 15.40 9.84
CA GLU A 80 4.17 14.01 9.84
C GLU A 80 5.70 13.88 9.79
N ALA A 81 6.37 14.63 8.91
CA ALA A 81 7.83 14.63 8.83
C ALA A 81 8.50 15.15 10.11
N GLU A 82 7.90 16.15 10.77
CA GLU A 82 8.34 16.62 12.09
C GLU A 82 8.21 15.54 13.16
N GLN A 83 7.06 14.88 13.26
CA GLN A 83 6.85 13.80 14.23
C GLN A 83 7.77 12.60 14.00
N ILE A 84 8.01 12.25 12.73
CA ILE A 84 8.96 11.18 12.36
C ILE A 84 10.37 11.57 12.80
N ARG A 85 10.81 12.79 12.53
CA ARG A 85 12.13 13.28 12.95
C ARG A 85 12.28 13.24 14.47
N ASP A 86 11.28 13.70 15.22
CA ASP A 86 11.32 13.71 16.68
C ASP A 86 11.32 12.29 17.29
N ASN A 87 10.90 11.28 16.52
CA ASN A 87 10.80 9.88 16.94
C ASN A 87 11.63 8.91 16.08
N VAL A 88 12.63 9.41 15.36
CA VAL A 88 13.31 8.67 14.30
C VAL A 88 13.94 7.35 14.77
N GLU A 89 14.39 7.29 16.02
CA GLU A 89 14.93 6.07 16.63
C GLU A 89 13.92 4.93 16.68
N LYS A 90 12.62 5.23 16.85
CA LYS A 90 11.54 4.23 16.83
C LYS A 90 11.38 3.57 15.46
N PHE A 91 11.82 4.26 14.40
CA PHE A 91 11.79 3.75 13.03
C PHE A 91 13.10 3.08 12.60
N SER A 92 14.10 2.95 13.47
CA SER A 92 15.41 2.33 13.15
C SER A 92 15.33 0.92 12.55
N LYS A 93 14.28 0.16 12.89
CA LYS A 93 14.03 -1.19 12.35
C LYS A 93 13.24 -1.22 11.05
N ALA A 94 12.65 -0.09 10.64
CA ALA A 94 11.86 0.04 9.43
C ALA A 94 12.61 0.88 8.37
N GLN A 95 12.34 0.61 7.10
CA GLN A 95 12.73 1.50 6.01
C GLN A 95 11.58 2.51 5.77
N LEU A 96 11.90 3.79 5.74
CA LEU A 96 10.97 4.85 5.37
C LEU A 96 11.27 5.30 3.94
N VAL A 97 10.28 5.21 3.06
CA VAL A 97 10.40 5.61 1.65
C VAL A 97 9.44 6.76 1.40
N PHE A 98 9.97 7.98 1.38
CA PHE A 98 9.23 9.20 1.05
C PHE A 98 9.17 9.35 -0.46
N ILE A 99 7.97 9.51 -1.00
CA ILE A 99 7.71 9.63 -2.44
C ILE A 99 6.93 10.92 -2.67
N SER A 100 7.31 11.70 -3.66
CA SER A 100 6.55 12.88 -4.10
C SER A 100 6.62 13.02 -5.61
N PHE A 101 5.58 13.59 -6.21
CA PHE A 101 5.54 13.99 -7.62
C PHE A 101 6.25 15.33 -7.87
N GLU A 102 6.73 16.00 -6.82
CA GLU A 102 7.40 17.29 -6.94
C GLU A 102 8.82 17.15 -7.52
N GLU A 103 9.36 18.26 -8.03
CA GLU A 103 10.73 18.27 -8.53
C GLU A 103 11.73 17.79 -7.47
N PRO A 104 12.78 17.02 -7.85
CA PRO A 104 13.80 16.53 -6.93
C PRO A 104 14.42 17.60 -6.03
N LYS A 105 14.51 18.84 -6.50
CA LYS A 105 14.98 19.99 -5.72
C LYS A 105 14.07 20.32 -4.53
N LYS A 106 12.74 20.30 -4.72
CA LYS A 106 11.76 20.52 -3.65
C LYS A 106 11.80 19.37 -2.65
N ILE A 107 11.89 18.14 -3.13
CA ILE A 107 12.02 16.94 -2.30
C ILE A 107 13.28 17.01 -1.43
N ALA A 108 14.43 17.34 -2.02
CA ALA A 108 15.69 17.50 -1.31
C ALA A 108 15.63 18.64 -0.27
N ALA A 109 14.99 19.77 -0.61
CA ALA A 109 14.78 20.87 0.32
C ALA A 109 13.91 20.47 1.51
N PHE A 110 12.84 19.71 1.28
CA PHE A 110 11.98 19.15 2.31
C PHE A 110 12.77 18.20 3.23
N ALA A 111 13.46 17.23 2.66
CA ALA A 111 14.28 16.27 3.40
C ALA A 111 15.30 16.97 4.30
N LYS A 112 15.96 18.02 3.78
CA LYS A 112 16.92 18.84 4.52
C LYS A 112 16.25 19.68 5.61
N LYS A 113 15.12 20.33 5.32
CA LYS A 113 14.34 21.15 6.28
C LYS A 113 13.99 20.33 7.52
N TYR A 114 13.54 19.09 7.32
CA TYR A 114 13.16 18.19 8.41
C TYR A 114 14.32 17.34 8.94
N LYS A 115 15.55 17.55 8.47
CA LYS A 115 16.78 16.84 8.89
C LYS A 115 16.70 15.31 8.75
N LEU A 116 15.91 14.83 7.79
CA LEU A 116 15.70 13.39 7.55
C LEU A 116 16.72 12.79 6.55
N VAL A 117 17.62 13.61 6.00
CA VAL A 117 18.66 13.19 5.04
C VAL A 117 19.81 12.37 5.64
N ASN A 118 19.97 12.40 6.97
CA ASN A 118 21.14 11.80 7.65
C ASN A 118 20.91 10.37 8.13
N TYR A 119 19.82 9.73 7.70
CA TYR A 119 19.41 8.41 8.20
C TYR A 119 19.44 7.38 7.07
N ASP A 120 20.28 6.35 7.24
CA ASP A 120 20.45 5.29 6.23
C ASP A 120 19.17 4.50 5.95
N ASN A 121 18.19 4.51 6.87
CA ASN A 121 16.90 3.84 6.71
C ASN A 121 15.82 4.73 6.09
N ILE A 122 16.14 5.95 5.67
CA ILE A 122 15.20 6.88 5.03
C ILE A 122 15.64 7.16 3.60
N SER A 123 14.71 7.04 2.65
CA SER A 123 14.95 7.32 1.22
C SER A 123 13.92 8.32 0.71
N PHE A 124 14.36 9.26 -0.12
CA PHE A 124 13.50 10.25 -0.76
C PHE A 124 13.51 10.04 -2.27
N LEU A 125 12.32 9.87 -2.85
CA LEU A 125 12.10 9.50 -4.23
C LEU A 125 11.15 10.48 -4.94
N SER A 126 11.42 10.68 -6.22
CA SER A 126 10.63 11.43 -7.19
C SER A 126 9.82 10.47 -8.05
N ASP A 127 8.52 10.72 -8.10
CA ASP A 127 7.54 10.05 -8.95
C ASP A 127 7.27 10.93 -10.19
N SER A 128 8.23 10.90 -11.11
CA SER A 128 8.30 11.75 -12.30
C SER A 128 8.72 10.95 -13.52
#